data_AF-A0AA42YZD8-F1
#
_entry.id   AF-A0AA42YZD8-F1
#
_cell.length_a   1.000
_cell.length_b   1.000
_cell.length_c   1.000
_cell.angle_alpha   90.00
_cell.angle_beta   90.00
_cell.angle_gamma   90.00
#
_symmetry.space_group_name_H-M   'P 1'
#
loop_
_entity.id
_entity.type
_entity.pdbx_description
1 polymer ?
#
loop_
_entity_poly.entity_id
_entity_poly.type
_entity_poly.pdbx_seq_one_letter_code
_entity_poly.pdbx_strand_id
1 'polypeptide(L)'
;MAYPECMRALPSATTVCRVLVGLDRGRASGTLRLRGLGRQGSLWLSAGYIVGANIDRRVATASGQVLEGLYRMCGWEQVVLEFVQDGGGPGCWRLDDPIRARALALQTMRRAVKVMDAASVRAELRQGMYRLTSAGEELLDPLPLQPEEKAVSFWLRRGVRAEDVETLPGCGLAGYRFLCSLKLLGAAAPRNGGSYPLLLRKRQQLRQQASAHVLLDLPEGAGGRDARRALRKLVKDLHPDRFGEETPPALRRASGEIVTALVDAEARIASNCAK
;
A
#
# COMPACT_ATOMS: atom_id res chain seq x y z
N MET A 1 13.09 20.15 -24.06
CA MET A 1 12.74 20.20 -22.63
C MET A 1 11.28 19.80 -22.47
N ALA A 2 10.99 18.57 -22.03
CA ALA A 2 9.63 18.06 -21.84
C ALA A 2 9.62 17.20 -20.56
N TYR A 3 9.40 17.83 -19.40
CA TYR A 3 9.54 17.16 -18.10
C TYR A 3 8.53 17.51 -16.97
N PRO A 4 7.41 18.25 -17.14
CA PRO A 4 6.46 18.41 -16.03
C PRO A 4 5.27 17.42 -16.01
N GLU A 5 4.94 16.73 -17.10
CA GLU A 5 3.74 15.85 -17.12
C GLU A 5 3.96 14.50 -16.40
N CYS A 6 5.18 13.95 -16.41
CA CYS A 6 5.45 12.63 -15.83
C CYS A 6 5.42 12.60 -14.29
N MET A 7 5.72 13.71 -13.60
CA MET A 7 5.66 13.75 -12.13
C MET A 7 4.23 13.86 -11.58
N ARG A 8 3.24 14.31 -12.37
CA ARG A 8 1.84 14.37 -11.94
C ARG A 8 1.16 12.99 -11.88
N ALA A 9 1.68 12.00 -12.59
CA ALA A 9 1.02 10.71 -12.77
C ALA A 9 1.25 9.71 -11.62
N LEU A 10 2.28 9.88 -10.78
CA LEU A 10 2.62 8.87 -9.77
C LEU A 10 1.56 8.70 -8.66
N PRO A 11 0.97 9.77 -8.07
CA PRO A 11 -0.10 9.61 -7.08
C PRO A 11 -1.35 8.94 -7.66
N SER A 12 -1.75 9.35 -8.88
CA SER A 12 -2.86 8.76 -9.62
C SER A 12 -2.58 7.29 -9.97
N ALA A 13 -1.40 6.98 -10.51
CA ALA A 13 -0.99 5.61 -10.82
C ALA A 13 -0.99 4.73 -9.57
N THR A 14 -0.45 5.22 -8.45
CA THR A 14 -0.46 4.49 -7.18
C THR A 14 -1.89 4.18 -6.74
N THR A 15 -2.79 5.15 -6.82
CA THR A 15 -4.20 4.97 -6.41
C THR A 15 -4.92 3.97 -7.30
N VAL A 16 -4.83 4.15 -8.62
CA VAL A 16 -5.46 3.27 -9.62
C VAL A 16 -4.93 1.84 -9.49
N CYS A 17 -3.60 1.68 -9.38
CA CYS A 17 -2.98 0.36 -9.30
C CYS A 17 -3.32 -0.36 -7.98
N ARG A 18 -3.44 0.35 -6.85
CA ARG A 18 -3.93 -0.25 -5.59
C ARG A 18 -5.35 -0.76 -5.72
N VAL A 19 -6.24 -0.02 -6.38
CA VAL A 19 -7.62 -0.46 -6.66
C VAL A 19 -7.61 -1.72 -7.52
N LEU A 20 -6.82 -1.76 -8.60
CA LEU A 20 -6.70 -2.94 -9.46
C LEU A 20 -6.19 -4.19 -8.71
N VAL A 21 -5.20 -4.03 -7.84
CA VAL A 21 -4.72 -5.13 -6.98
C VAL A 21 -5.83 -5.60 -6.04
N GLY A 22 -6.58 -4.68 -5.42
CA GLY A 22 -7.71 -5.02 -4.56
C GLY A 22 -8.83 -5.76 -5.31
N LEU A 23 -9.17 -5.31 -6.51
CA LEU A 23 -10.19 -5.94 -7.37
C LEU A 23 -9.77 -7.34 -7.83
N ASP A 24 -8.49 -7.56 -8.14
CA ASP A 24 -7.97 -8.90 -8.46
C ASP A 24 -8.05 -9.85 -7.25
N ARG A 25 -7.62 -9.39 -6.06
CA ARG A 25 -7.69 -10.18 -4.82
C ARG A 25 -9.12 -10.55 -4.46
N GLY A 26 -10.05 -9.61 -4.62
CA GLY A 26 -11.49 -9.84 -4.43
C GLY A 26 -12.16 -10.64 -5.55
N ARG A 27 -11.42 -11.03 -6.61
CA ARG A 27 -11.96 -11.67 -7.82
C ARG A 27 -13.19 -10.93 -8.37
N ALA A 28 -13.11 -9.60 -8.40
CA ALA A 28 -14.24 -8.76 -8.73
C ALA A 28 -14.68 -8.94 -10.20
N SER A 29 -15.99 -8.84 -10.42
CA SER A 29 -16.61 -8.77 -11.74
C SER A 29 -17.45 -7.50 -11.81
N GLY A 30 -17.31 -6.72 -12.88
CA GLY A 30 -17.97 -5.43 -13.01
C GLY A 30 -17.16 -4.45 -13.86
N THR A 31 -17.46 -3.17 -13.74
CA THR A 31 -16.81 -2.09 -14.50
C THR A 31 -16.09 -1.14 -13.56
N LEU A 32 -14.78 -0.99 -13.70
CA LEU A 32 -14.04 0.10 -13.09
C LEU A 32 -14.05 1.30 -14.04
N ARG A 33 -14.76 2.35 -13.65
CA ARG A 33 -14.82 3.63 -14.36
C ARG A 33 -13.77 4.58 -13.79
N LEU A 34 -13.05 5.24 -14.70
CA LEU A 34 -12.10 6.29 -14.40
C LEU A 34 -12.64 7.57 -15.05
N ARG A 35 -12.83 8.63 -14.27
CA ARG A 35 -13.24 9.95 -14.78
C ARG A 35 -12.15 10.97 -14.46
N GLY A 36 -11.70 11.69 -15.47
CA GLY A 36 -10.86 12.88 -15.31
C GLY A 36 -11.58 14.10 -15.88
N LEU A 37 -10.96 15.27 -15.78
CA LEU A 37 -11.52 16.51 -16.34
C LEU A 37 -11.81 16.35 -17.86
N GLY A 38 -13.09 16.28 -18.24
CA GLY A 38 -13.54 16.11 -19.63
C GLY A 38 -13.18 14.77 -20.29
N ARG A 39 -12.70 13.78 -19.51
CA ARG A 39 -12.20 12.50 -20.00
C ARG A 39 -12.79 11.33 -19.23
N GLN A 40 -12.95 10.20 -19.90
CA GLN A 40 -13.51 9.01 -19.28
C GLN A 40 -12.92 7.72 -19.85
N GLY A 41 -12.73 6.77 -18.95
CA GLY A 41 -12.27 5.43 -19.26
C GLY A 41 -13.05 4.39 -18.47
N SER A 42 -13.10 3.18 -19.01
CA SER A 42 -13.72 2.03 -18.37
C SER A 42 -12.85 0.81 -18.60
N LEU A 43 -12.61 0.07 -17.53
CA LEU A 43 -12.02 -1.26 -17.56
C LEU A 43 -13.11 -2.25 -17.15
N TRP A 44 -13.36 -3.25 -17.99
CA TRP A 44 -14.30 -4.31 -17.68
C TRP A 44 -13.56 -5.47 -17.04
N LEU A 45 -14.10 -5.96 -15.93
CA LEU A 45 -13.51 -7.00 -15.12
C LEU A 45 -14.42 -8.24 -15.05
N SER A 46 -13.80 -9.42 -15.10
CA SER A 46 -14.42 -10.70 -14.81
C SER A 46 -13.49 -11.53 -13.94
N ALA A 47 -13.91 -11.88 -12.73
CA ALA A 47 -13.14 -12.68 -11.77
C ALA A 47 -11.70 -12.16 -11.53
N GLY A 48 -11.51 -10.83 -11.49
CA GLY A 48 -10.20 -10.18 -11.31
C GLY A 48 -9.38 -10.02 -12.59
N TYR A 49 -9.87 -10.48 -13.74
CA TYR A 49 -9.24 -10.26 -15.06
C TYR A 49 -9.85 -9.05 -15.75
N ILE A 50 -9.00 -8.21 -16.35
CA ILE A 50 -9.42 -7.22 -17.34
C ILE A 50 -9.76 -7.98 -18.62
N VAL A 51 -11.04 -7.93 -19.00
CA VAL A 51 -11.56 -8.56 -20.21
C VAL A 51 -11.78 -7.58 -21.35
N GLY A 52 -11.67 -6.28 -21.07
CA GLY A 52 -11.79 -5.22 -22.08
C GLY A 52 -11.55 -3.84 -21.49
N ALA A 53 -11.33 -2.86 -22.36
CA ALA A 53 -11.21 -1.47 -21.96
C ALA A 53 -11.75 -0.53 -23.03
N ASN A 54 -12.31 0.60 -22.61
CA ASN A 54 -12.60 1.75 -23.45
C ASN A 54 -12.02 3.00 -22.80
N ILE A 55 -11.14 3.69 -23.50
CA ILE A 55 -10.35 4.79 -22.96
C ILE A 55 -10.45 5.97 -23.93
N ASP A 56 -11.10 7.05 -23.52
CA ASP A 56 -11.40 8.21 -24.38
C ASP A 56 -12.03 7.80 -25.73
N ARG A 57 -13.07 6.95 -25.67
CA ARG A 57 -13.80 6.42 -26.83
C ARG A 57 -12.98 5.49 -27.73
N ARG A 58 -11.82 5.03 -27.29
CA ARG A 58 -11.01 4.03 -27.99
C ARG A 58 -11.13 2.69 -27.28
N VAL A 59 -11.69 1.72 -27.97
CA VAL A 59 -11.77 0.33 -27.50
C VAL A 59 -10.39 -0.32 -27.65
N ALA A 60 -9.90 -0.93 -26.58
CA ALA A 60 -8.69 -1.74 -26.63
C ALA A 60 -9.03 -3.15 -27.11
N THR A 61 -8.31 -3.63 -28.12
CA THR A 61 -8.42 -5.00 -28.64
C THR A 61 -7.26 -5.89 -28.19
N ALA A 62 -6.15 -5.30 -27.74
CA ALA A 62 -4.97 -6.02 -27.29
C ALA A 62 -4.48 -5.53 -25.91
N SER A 63 -3.79 -6.40 -25.19
CA SER A 63 -3.29 -6.13 -23.83
C SER A 63 -2.35 -4.92 -23.74
N GLY A 64 -1.48 -4.74 -24.74
CA GLY A 64 -0.62 -3.56 -24.84
C GLY A 64 -1.39 -2.24 -24.94
N GLN A 65 -2.54 -2.23 -25.63
CA GLN A 65 -3.37 -1.02 -25.74
C GLN A 65 -4.05 -0.68 -24.40
N VAL A 66 -4.44 -1.69 -23.62
CA VAL A 66 -4.95 -1.51 -22.26
C VAL A 66 -3.87 -0.89 -21.37
N LEU A 67 -2.63 -1.38 -21.44
CA LEU A 67 -1.51 -0.84 -20.66
C LEU A 67 -1.20 0.63 -21.02
N GLU A 68 -1.05 0.94 -22.32
CA GLU A 68 -0.82 2.32 -22.79
C GLU A 68 -1.98 3.24 -22.42
N GLY A 69 -3.21 2.74 -22.54
CA GLY A 69 -4.40 3.48 -22.16
C GLY A 69 -4.44 3.75 -20.65
N LEU A 70 -4.21 2.75 -19.81
CA LEU A 70 -4.18 2.90 -18.36
C LEU A 70 -3.12 3.90 -17.92
N TYR A 71 -1.91 3.81 -18.50
CA TYR A 71 -0.86 4.76 -18.20
C TYR A 71 -1.26 6.21 -18.55
N ARG A 72 -1.94 6.42 -19.69
CA ARG A 72 -2.49 7.73 -20.05
C ARG A 72 -3.59 8.19 -19.09
N MET A 73 -4.46 7.29 -18.63
CA MET A 73 -5.50 7.60 -17.64
C MET A 73 -4.90 8.07 -16.31
N CYS A 74 -3.78 7.47 -15.89
CA CYS A 74 -3.06 7.91 -14.69
C CYS A 74 -2.51 9.34 -14.80
N GLY A 75 -2.34 9.87 -16.01
CA GLY A 75 -1.93 11.25 -16.25
C GLY A 75 -3.08 12.27 -16.25
N TRP A 76 -4.34 11.84 -16.08
CA TRP A 76 -5.48 12.75 -16.07
C TRP A 76 -5.53 13.58 -14.78
N GLU A 77 -6.07 14.79 -14.89
CA GLU A 77 -6.31 15.64 -13.73
C GLU A 77 -7.61 15.23 -13.03
N GLN A 78 -7.59 15.26 -11.69
CA GLN A 78 -8.75 14.97 -10.82
C GLN A 78 -9.38 13.59 -11.09
N VAL A 79 -8.55 12.54 -11.14
CA VAL A 79 -9.04 11.18 -11.39
C VAL A 79 -9.94 10.73 -10.26
N VAL A 80 -11.20 10.43 -10.61
CA VAL A 80 -12.17 9.76 -9.74
C VAL A 80 -12.36 8.33 -10.22
N LEU A 81 -12.32 7.40 -9.27
CA LEU A 81 -12.49 5.97 -9.50
C LEU A 81 -13.85 5.53 -8.98
N GLU A 82 -14.63 4.87 -9.82
CA GLU A 82 -15.95 4.32 -9.48
C GLU A 82 -16.00 2.87 -9.95
N PHE A 83 -16.19 1.92 -9.04
CA PHE A 83 -16.40 0.53 -9.39
C PHE A 83 -17.89 0.21 -9.32
N VAL A 84 -18.44 -0.31 -10.41
CA VAL A 84 -19.85 -0.70 -10.51
C VAL A 84 -19.91 -2.20 -10.73
N GLN A 85 -20.59 -2.91 -9.82
CA GLN A 85 -20.78 -4.35 -9.93
C GLN A 85 -21.96 -4.63 -10.87
N ASP A 86 -21.66 -4.69 -12.15
CA ASP A 86 -22.64 -5.02 -13.19
C ASP A 86 -22.64 -6.55 -13.38
N GLY A 87 -23.81 -7.19 -13.39
CA GLY A 87 -24.00 -8.66 -13.51
C GLY A 87 -23.61 -9.29 -14.86
N GLY A 88 -22.64 -8.69 -15.56
CA GLY A 88 -22.27 -8.98 -16.93
C GLY A 88 -22.64 -7.80 -17.83
N GLY A 89 -21.66 -6.98 -18.19
CA GLY A 89 -21.85 -5.93 -19.18
C GLY A 89 -22.22 -6.52 -20.56
N PRO A 90 -23.19 -5.92 -21.28
CA PRO A 90 -23.71 -6.45 -22.54
C PRO A 90 -22.65 -6.43 -23.64
N GLY A 91 -22.45 -7.54 -24.36
CA GLY A 91 -21.83 -7.59 -25.70
C GLY A 91 -20.52 -6.81 -25.89
N CYS A 92 -19.74 -6.58 -24.84
CA CYS A 92 -18.59 -5.68 -24.90
C CYS A 92 -17.44 -6.32 -25.67
N TRP A 93 -16.69 -5.48 -26.38
CA TRP A 93 -15.46 -5.86 -27.07
C TRP A 93 -14.49 -6.49 -26.06
N ARG A 94 -14.24 -7.79 -26.25
CA ARG A 94 -13.35 -8.56 -25.38
C ARG A 94 -11.93 -8.52 -25.93
N LEU A 95 -10.97 -8.50 -25.02
CA LEU A 95 -9.58 -8.77 -25.35
C LEU A 95 -9.45 -10.24 -25.76
N ASP A 96 -8.61 -10.49 -26.75
CA ASP A 96 -8.27 -11.86 -27.16
C ASP A 96 -7.59 -12.63 -26.01
N ASP A 97 -6.79 -11.94 -25.21
CA ASP A 97 -6.12 -12.47 -24.02
C ASP A 97 -6.42 -11.60 -22.78
N PRO A 98 -7.31 -12.07 -21.87
CA PRO A 98 -7.62 -11.36 -20.63
C PRO A 98 -6.41 -11.24 -19.70
N ILE A 99 -6.22 -10.04 -19.14
CA ILE A 99 -5.05 -9.73 -18.30
C ILE A 99 -5.46 -9.72 -16.83
N ARG A 100 -4.70 -10.36 -15.95
CA ARG A 100 -4.87 -10.19 -14.50
C ARG A 100 -4.76 -8.71 -14.12
N ALA A 101 -5.73 -8.16 -13.39
CA ALA A 101 -5.69 -6.75 -13.00
C ALA A 101 -4.45 -6.43 -12.15
N ARG A 102 -3.98 -7.37 -11.32
CA ARG A 102 -2.71 -7.24 -10.58
C ARG A 102 -1.47 -7.21 -11.48
N ALA A 103 -1.46 -7.93 -12.60
CA ALA A 103 -0.37 -7.91 -13.57
C ALA A 103 -0.29 -6.56 -14.28
N LEU A 104 -1.46 -6.05 -14.71
CA LEU A 104 -1.59 -4.74 -15.32
C LEU A 104 -1.12 -3.63 -14.35
N ALA A 105 -1.55 -3.69 -13.08
CA ALA A 105 -1.13 -2.77 -12.03
C ALA A 105 0.40 -2.75 -11.84
N LEU A 106 1.03 -3.93 -11.78
CA LEU A 106 2.49 -4.03 -11.63
C LEU A 106 3.22 -3.44 -12.84
N GLN A 107 2.76 -3.72 -14.07
CA GLN A 107 3.34 -3.16 -15.29
C GLN A 107 3.19 -1.63 -15.36
N THR A 108 2.03 -1.10 -14.98
CA THR A 108 1.81 0.36 -14.89
C THR A 108 2.72 1.00 -13.86
N MET A 109 2.89 0.40 -12.68
CA MET A 109 3.80 0.91 -11.65
C MET A 109 5.27 0.86 -12.08
N ARG A 110 5.71 -0.23 -12.74
CA ARG A 110 7.06 -0.32 -13.32
C ARG A 110 7.35 0.88 -14.22
N ARG A 111 6.40 1.26 -15.08
CA ARG A 111 6.54 2.41 -15.97
C ARG A 111 6.52 3.74 -15.22
N ALA A 112 5.61 3.90 -14.26
CA ALA A 112 5.49 5.13 -13.47
C ALA A 112 6.75 5.40 -12.61
N VAL A 113 7.36 4.37 -12.05
CA VAL A 113 8.59 4.52 -11.23
C VAL A 113 9.85 4.61 -12.10
N LYS A 114 9.84 4.07 -13.33
CA LYS A 114 10.98 4.16 -14.26
C LYS A 114 11.39 5.61 -14.56
N VAL A 115 10.43 6.53 -14.59
CA VAL A 115 10.66 7.96 -14.86
C VAL A 115 11.09 8.76 -13.62
N MET A 116 11.05 8.16 -12.42
CA MET A 116 11.55 8.80 -11.21
C MET A 116 13.09 8.84 -11.23
N ASP A 117 13.67 9.98 -10.87
CA ASP A 117 15.10 10.09 -10.63
C ASP A 117 15.51 9.31 -9.36
N ALA A 118 16.79 8.97 -9.26
CA ALA A 118 17.29 8.16 -8.14
C ALA A 118 17.11 8.82 -6.77
N ALA A 119 17.21 10.16 -6.67
CA ALA A 119 17.05 10.86 -5.41
C ALA A 119 15.59 10.80 -4.93
N SER A 120 14.62 10.96 -5.83
CA SER A 120 13.19 10.78 -5.52
C SER A 120 12.85 9.37 -5.07
N VAL A 121 13.43 8.34 -5.70
CA VAL A 121 13.25 6.93 -5.27
C VAL A 121 13.80 6.72 -3.86
N ARG A 122 14.98 7.27 -3.54
CA ARG A 122 15.58 7.20 -2.19
C ARG A 122 14.72 7.91 -1.14
N ALA A 123 14.24 9.12 -1.47
CA ALA A 123 13.36 9.88 -0.60
C ALA A 123 12.05 9.12 -0.32
N GLU A 124 11.49 8.48 -1.34
CA GLU A 124 10.28 7.68 -1.20
C GLU A 124 10.53 6.49 -0.28
N LEU A 125 11.57 5.67 -0.52
CA LEU A 125 11.81 4.48 0.27
C LEU A 125 12.19 4.76 1.73
N ARG A 126 12.86 5.87 2.04
CA ARG A 126 13.38 6.17 3.40
C ARG A 126 14.29 5.05 3.93
N GLN A 127 14.98 5.34 5.03
CA GLN A 127 15.77 4.32 5.71
C GLN A 127 14.86 3.32 6.43
N GLY A 128 15.20 2.03 6.34
CA GLY A 128 14.46 0.96 7.00
C GLY A 128 14.68 -0.41 6.36
N MET A 129 14.46 -1.46 7.14
CA MET A 129 14.45 -2.83 6.66
C MET A 129 13.09 -3.15 6.04
N TYR A 130 13.02 -3.49 4.77
CA TYR A 130 11.80 -3.84 4.06
C TYR A 130 11.60 -5.35 3.99
N ARG A 131 10.34 -5.79 4.08
CA ARG A 131 9.90 -7.16 3.80
C ARG A 131 8.70 -7.16 2.86
N LEU A 132 8.49 -8.28 2.17
CA LEU A 132 7.21 -8.54 1.49
C LEU A 132 6.11 -8.70 2.53
N THR A 133 4.95 -8.13 2.23
CA THR A 133 3.70 -8.39 2.95
C THR A 133 3.05 -9.66 2.40
N SER A 134 2.06 -10.23 3.08
CA SER A 134 1.24 -11.33 2.52
C SER A 134 0.60 -10.94 1.19
N ALA A 135 0.07 -9.73 1.10
CA ALA A 135 -0.44 -9.15 -0.15
C ALA A 135 0.64 -9.03 -1.23
N GLY A 136 1.90 -8.78 -0.85
CA GLY A 136 3.04 -8.74 -1.75
C GLY A 136 3.45 -10.11 -2.28
N GLU A 137 3.43 -11.14 -1.44
CA GLU A 137 3.66 -12.52 -1.89
C GLU A 137 2.58 -12.95 -2.90
N GLU A 138 1.30 -12.72 -2.57
CA GLU A 138 0.17 -12.98 -3.48
C GLU A 138 0.23 -12.16 -4.78
N LEU A 139 0.70 -10.91 -4.70
CA LEU A 139 0.86 -10.04 -5.87
C LEU A 139 1.89 -10.64 -6.84
N LEU A 140 3.02 -11.11 -6.32
CA LEU A 140 4.15 -11.57 -7.12
C LEU A 140 3.97 -12.98 -7.67
N ASP A 141 3.11 -13.81 -7.07
CA ASP A 141 2.86 -15.18 -7.51
C ASP A 141 1.60 -15.30 -8.38
N PRO A 142 1.62 -15.92 -9.58
CA PRO A 142 2.76 -16.43 -10.36
C PRO A 142 3.19 -15.44 -11.46
N LEU A 143 3.31 -14.14 -11.15
CA LEU A 143 3.62 -13.14 -12.17
C LEU A 143 5.03 -13.33 -12.76
N PRO A 144 5.21 -13.11 -14.08
CA PRO A 144 6.54 -13.10 -14.66
C PRO A 144 7.32 -11.87 -14.17
N LEU A 145 8.38 -12.16 -13.41
CA LEU A 145 9.32 -11.18 -12.88
C LEU A 145 10.59 -11.13 -13.72
N GLN A 146 11.13 -9.93 -13.90
CA GLN A 146 12.45 -9.71 -14.48
C GLN A 146 13.56 -10.23 -13.54
N PRO A 147 14.79 -10.49 -14.02
CA PRO A 147 15.87 -11.00 -13.19
C PRO A 147 16.10 -10.18 -11.92
N GLU A 148 16.09 -8.85 -12.04
CA GLU A 148 16.30 -7.93 -10.92
C GLU A 148 15.17 -7.96 -9.91
N GLU A 149 13.94 -8.17 -10.38
CA GLU A 149 12.75 -8.26 -9.55
C GLU A 149 12.71 -9.59 -8.78
N LYS A 150 13.17 -10.68 -9.41
CA LYS A 150 13.38 -11.97 -8.73
C LYS A 150 14.42 -11.84 -7.63
N ALA A 151 15.53 -11.15 -7.90
CA ALA A 151 16.56 -10.88 -6.90
C ALA A 151 16.01 -10.07 -5.72
N VAL A 152 15.30 -8.97 -6.00
CA VAL A 152 14.67 -8.15 -4.94
C VAL A 152 13.65 -8.94 -4.14
N SER A 153 12.78 -9.72 -4.78
CA SER A 153 11.80 -10.58 -4.09
C SER A 153 12.49 -11.58 -3.15
N PHE A 154 13.58 -12.22 -3.61
CA PHE A 154 14.40 -13.12 -2.80
C PHE A 154 14.98 -12.44 -1.54
N TRP A 155 15.45 -11.21 -1.66
CA TRP A 155 16.00 -10.44 -0.53
C TRP A 155 14.89 -9.94 0.41
N LEU A 156 13.76 -9.46 -0.12
CA LEU A 156 12.64 -8.98 0.68
C LEU A 156 12.00 -10.08 1.53
N ARG A 157 12.01 -11.34 1.09
CA ARG A 157 11.58 -12.49 1.92
C ARG A 157 12.39 -12.64 3.21
N ARG A 158 13.67 -12.28 3.18
CA ARG A 158 14.59 -12.33 4.34
C ARG A 158 14.54 -11.05 5.16
N GLY A 159 14.20 -9.94 4.50
CA GLY A 159 14.31 -8.60 5.05
C GLY A 159 15.60 -7.96 4.59
N VAL A 160 15.48 -6.78 3.97
CA VAL A 160 16.62 -6.08 3.37
C VAL A 160 16.52 -4.60 3.67
N ARG A 161 17.64 -3.93 3.98
CA ARG A 161 17.60 -2.48 4.15
C ARG A 161 17.43 -1.82 2.79
N ALA A 162 16.59 -0.78 2.71
CA ALA A 162 16.37 -0.08 1.45
C ALA A 162 17.69 0.39 0.82
N GLU A 163 18.59 0.96 1.62
CA GLU A 163 19.90 1.47 1.18
C GLU A 163 20.81 0.42 0.54
N ASP A 164 20.67 -0.85 0.91
CA ASP A 164 21.51 -1.94 0.40
C ASP A 164 20.99 -2.49 -0.94
N VAL A 165 19.71 -2.27 -1.27
CA VAL A 165 19.08 -2.92 -2.43
C VAL A 165 19.74 -2.54 -3.75
N GLU A 166 20.22 -1.30 -3.89
CA GLU A 166 20.89 -0.86 -5.12
C GLU A 166 22.22 -1.60 -5.36
N THR A 167 22.92 -2.00 -4.29
CA THR A 167 24.25 -2.64 -4.36
C THR A 167 24.20 -4.16 -4.25
N LEU A 168 23.06 -4.73 -3.87
CA LEU A 168 22.91 -6.19 -3.76
C LEU A 168 23.06 -6.91 -5.11
N PRO A 169 23.64 -8.12 -5.13
CA PRO A 169 23.82 -8.89 -6.34
C PRO A 169 22.51 -9.09 -7.09
N GLY A 170 22.51 -8.70 -8.37
CA GLY A 170 21.38 -8.85 -9.27
C GLY A 170 20.26 -7.83 -9.11
N CYS A 171 20.32 -6.89 -8.16
CA CYS A 171 19.25 -5.90 -7.95
C CYS A 171 19.47 -4.62 -8.77
N GLY A 172 20.55 -3.88 -8.50
CA GLY A 172 20.84 -2.59 -9.14
C GLY A 172 19.74 -1.52 -8.93
N LEU A 173 19.83 -0.43 -9.70
CA LEU A 173 18.83 0.65 -9.67
C LEU A 173 17.44 0.17 -10.15
N ALA A 174 17.38 -0.79 -11.07
CA ALA A 174 16.12 -1.37 -11.54
C ALA A 174 15.39 -2.11 -10.40
N GLY A 175 16.11 -2.92 -9.64
CA GLY A 175 15.60 -3.56 -8.44
C GLY A 175 15.21 -2.55 -7.35
N TYR A 176 15.98 -1.48 -7.18
CA TYR A 176 15.64 -0.42 -6.24
C TYR A 176 14.32 0.30 -6.58
N ARG A 177 14.11 0.60 -7.86
CA ARG A 177 12.83 1.11 -8.40
C ARG A 177 11.69 0.10 -8.24
N PHE A 178 11.98 -1.19 -8.39
CA PHE A 178 10.99 -2.23 -8.15
C PHE A 178 10.54 -2.27 -6.69
N LEU A 179 11.46 -2.19 -5.72
CA LEU A 179 11.11 -2.05 -4.31
C LEU A 179 10.23 -0.81 -4.06
N CYS A 180 10.54 0.33 -4.68
CA CYS A 180 9.70 1.53 -4.60
C CYS A 180 8.28 1.26 -5.13
N SER A 181 8.16 0.58 -6.26
CA SER A 181 6.86 0.17 -6.81
C SER A 181 6.08 -0.70 -5.83
N LEU A 182 6.73 -1.68 -5.21
CA LEU A 182 6.11 -2.55 -4.21
C LEU A 182 5.69 -1.79 -2.95
N LYS A 183 6.50 -0.84 -2.47
CA LYS A 183 6.13 0.03 -1.35
C LYS A 183 4.89 0.85 -1.69
N LEU A 184 4.88 1.50 -2.84
CA LEU A 184 3.75 2.32 -3.27
C LEU A 184 2.48 1.49 -3.43
N LEU A 185 2.58 0.23 -3.87
CA LEU A 185 1.45 -0.70 -3.90
C LEU A 185 1.04 -1.26 -2.53
N GLY A 186 1.83 -1.02 -1.48
CA GLY A 186 1.63 -1.66 -0.17
C GLY A 186 2.03 -3.14 -0.13
N ALA A 187 2.68 -3.64 -1.18
CA ALA A 187 3.17 -5.01 -1.31
C ALA A 187 4.46 -5.25 -0.53
N ALA A 188 5.28 -4.20 -0.35
CA ALA A 188 6.42 -4.21 0.56
C ALA A 188 6.23 -3.14 1.63
N ALA A 189 6.57 -3.45 2.87
CA ALA A 189 6.51 -2.49 3.97
C ALA A 189 7.84 -2.45 4.70
N PRO A 190 8.25 -1.28 5.21
CA PRO A 190 9.31 -1.27 6.18
C PRO A 190 8.83 -2.09 7.38
N ARG A 191 9.69 -2.98 7.85
CA ARG A 191 9.66 -3.58 9.18
C ARG A 191 9.79 -2.44 10.17
N ASN A 192 8.70 -1.71 10.38
CA ASN A 192 8.49 -0.96 11.59
C ASN A 192 8.27 -2.03 12.65
N GLY A 193 9.37 -2.60 13.15
CA GLY A 193 9.30 -3.49 14.29
C GLY A 193 8.58 -2.72 15.37
N GLY A 194 7.48 -3.28 15.90
CA GLY A 194 6.85 -2.69 17.05
C GLY A 194 7.91 -2.35 18.10
N SER A 195 7.78 -1.20 18.74
CA SER A 195 8.84 -0.68 19.60
C SER A 195 8.92 -1.52 20.87
N TYR A 196 9.86 -2.47 20.91
CA TYR A 196 10.05 -3.36 22.05
C TYR A 196 10.37 -2.61 23.36
N PRO A 197 11.23 -1.56 23.37
CA PRO A 197 11.43 -0.75 24.57
C PRO A 197 10.15 -0.04 25.03
N LEU A 198 9.34 0.47 24.09
CA LEU A 198 8.07 1.10 24.40
C LEU A 198 7.06 0.07 24.93
N LEU A 199 7.03 -1.13 24.36
CA LEU A 199 6.20 -2.24 24.82
C LEU A 199 6.53 -2.60 26.28
N LEU A 200 7.82 -2.74 26.61
CA LEU A 200 8.27 -3.01 27.97
C LEU A 200 7.91 -1.87 28.93
N ARG A 201 8.13 -0.62 28.52
CA ARG A 201 7.76 0.57 29.33
C ARG A 201 6.26 0.62 29.60
N LYS A 202 5.41 0.44 28.58
CA LYS A 202 3.95 0.42 28.75
C LYS A 202 3.48 -0.77 29.58
N ARG A 203 4.09 -1.94 29.42
CA ARG A 203 3.82 -3.10 30.26
C ARG A 203 4.14 -2.84 31.74
N GLN A 204 5.25 -2.17 32.02
CA GLN A 204 5.62 -1.77 33.37
C GLN A 204 4.62 -0.74 33.94
N GLN A 205 4.24 0.27 33.15
CA GLN A 205 3.22 1.25 33.55
C GLN A 205 1.87 0.59 33.88
N LEU A 206 1.43 -0.42 33.11
CA LEU A 206 0.22 -1.18 33.45
C LEU A 206 0.35 -1.97 34.74
N ARG A 207 1.49 -2.65 34.95
CA ARG A 207 1.75 -3.38 36.21
C ARG A 207 1.77 -2.46 37.42
N GLN A 208 2.20 -1.22 37.25
CA GLN A 208 2.22 -0.18 38.27
C GLN A 208 0.90 0.59 38.40
N GLN A 209 -0.14 0.19 37.64
CA GLN A 209 -1.45 0.86 37.64
C GLN A 209 -1.35 2.38 37.34
N ALA A 210 -0.50 2.75 36.38
CA ALA A 210 -0.31 4.13 35.99
C ALA A 210 -1.64 4.80 35.55
N SER A 211 -1.75 6.11 35.79
CA SER A 211 -2.93 6.88 35.40
C SER A 211 -3.12 6.91 33.89
N ALA A 212 -4.35 7.21 33.43
CA ALA A 212 -4.67 7.31 32.00
C ALA A 212 -3.78 8.32 31.25
N HIS A 213 -3.45 9.44 31.91
CA HIS A 213 -2.56 10.46 31.35
C HIS A 213 -1.14 9.93 31.18
N VAL A 214 -0.61 9.20 32.17
CA VAL A 214 0.73 8.58 32.10
C VAL A 214 0.79 7.46 31.05
N LEU A 215 -0.27 6.65 30.94
CA LEU A 215 -0.36 5.61 29.92
C LEU A 215 -0.36 6.19 28.50
N LEU A 216 -0.95 7.36 28.28
CA LEU A 216 -0.92 8.06 26.99
C LEU A 216 0.28 9.01 26.80
N ASP A 217 1.22 9.07 27.75
CA ASP A 217 2.33 10.03 27.77
C ASP A 217 1.86 11.50 27.63
N LEU A 218 0.80 11.85 28.36
CA LEU A 218 0.19 13.18 28.38
C LEU A 218 0.35 13.85 29.75
N PRO A 219 0.44 15.19 29.81
CA PRO A 219 0.33 15.93 31.06
C PRO A 219 -1.08 15.84 31.64
N GLU A 220 -1.20 16.02 32.95
CA GLU A 220 -2.51 16.13 33.61
C GLU A 220 -3.26 17.36 33.07
N GLY A 221 -4.54 17.18 32.72
CA GLY A 221 -5.37 18.22 32.09
C GLY A 221 -5.40 18.19 30.56
N ALA A 222 -4.68 17.26 29.92
CA ALA A 222 -4.80 17.05 28.47
C ALA A 222 -6.22 16.58 28.09
N GLY A 223 -6.78 17.16 27.03
CA GLY A 223 -8.16 16.89 26.62
C GLY A 223 -8.33 15.68 25.70
N GLY A 224 -9.59 15.33 25.39
CA GLY A 224 -9.91 14.18 24.54
C GLY A 224 -9.30 14.22 23.14
N ARG A 225 -9.10 15.40 22.53
CA ARG A 225 -8.42 15.50 21.23
C ARG A 225 -6.95 15.09 21.30
N ASP A 226 -6.26 15.47 22.37
CA ASP A 226 -4.86 15.11 22.60
C ASP A 226 -4.73 13.62 22.93
N ALA A 227 -5.67 13.09 23.72
CA ALA A 227 -5.78 11.66 24.00
C ALA A 227 -5.91 10.82 22.71
N ARG A 228 -6.79 11.19 21.78
CA ARG A 228 -6.91 10.51 20.46
C ARG A 228 -5.65 10.62 19.62
N ARG A 229 -4.92 11.73 19.70
CA ARG A 229 -3.68 11.91 18.95
C ARG A 229 -2.56 11.04 19.55
N ALA A 230 -2.44 11.02 20.86
CA ALA A 230 -1.48 10.20 21.60
C ALA A 230 -1.75 8.71 21.39
N LEU A 231 -3.01 8.27 21.48
CA LEU A 231 -3.42 6.90 21.19
C LEU A 231 -2.98 6.47 19.79
N ARG A 232 -3.32 7.24 18.75
CA ARG A 232 -2.93 6.93 17.36
C ARG A 232 -1.41 6.84 17.19
N LYS A 233 -0.66 7.69 17.89
CA LYS A 233 0.81 7.66 17.87
C LYS A 233 1.34 6.38 18.53
N LEU A 234 0.85 6.01 19.70
CA LEU A 234 1.32 4.83 20.45
C LEU A 234 0.91 3.52 19.77
N VAL A 235 -0.34 3.40 19.30
CA VAL A 235 -0.84 2.21 18.59
C VAL A 235 -0.03 1.96 17.32
N LYS A 236 0.42 3.02 16.63
CA LYS A 236 1.26 2.87 15.43
C LYS A 236 2.52 2.04 15.70
N ASP A 237 3.07 2.08 16.92
CA ASP A 237 4.32 1.41 17.29
C ASP A 237 4.08 0.19 18.20
N LEU A 238 2.89 0.04 18.78
CA LEU A 238 2.58 -1.01 19.75
C LEU A 238 1.52 -2.01 19.28
N HIS A 239 0.91 -1.82 18.11
CA HIS A 239 -0.12 -2.74 17.60
C HIS A 239 0.45 -4.15 17.40
N PRO A 240 -0.29 -5.24 17.73
CA PRO A 240 0.18 -6.62 17.59
C PRO A 240 0.74 -6.92 16.20
N ASP A 241 0.07 -6.44 15.15
CA ASP A 241 0.46 -6.62 13.74
C ASP A 241 1.77 -5.93 13.35
N ARG A 242 2.32 -5.05 14.20
CA ARG A 242 3.65 -4.46 14.01
C ARG A 242 4.77 -5.40 14.42
N PHE A 243 4.45 -6.36 15.27
CA PHE A 243 5.38 -7.40 15.66
C PHE A 243 5.23 -8.54 14.65
N GLY A 244 6.27 -8.79 13.85
CA GLY A 244 6.22 -9.78 12.77
C GLY A 244 5.82 -11.18 13.25
N GLU A 245 5.43 -12.06 12.32
CA GLU A 245 4.87 -13.39 12.64
C GLU A 245 5.80 -14.29 13.47
N GLU A 246 7.11 -14.07 13.38
CA GLU A 246 8.15 -14.73 14.18
C GLU A 246 8.16 -14.29 15.66
N THR A 247 7.37 -13.27 16.03
CA THR A 247 7.33 -12.75 17.40
C THR A 247 6.70 -13.78 18.35
N PRO A 248 7.34 -14.07 19.50
CA PRO A 248 6.79 -14.95 20.52
C PRO A 248 5.33 -14.63 20.85
N PRO A 249 4.44 -15.63 20.90
CA PRO A 249 3.01 -15.40 21.18
C PRO A 249 2.75 -14.58 22.44
N ALA A 250 3.59 -14.74 23.47
CA ALA A 250 3.50 -13.98 24.72
C ALA A 250 3.66 -12.46 24.52
N LEU A 251 4.51 -12.03 23.58
CA LEU A 251 4.71 -10.61 23.29
C LEU A 251 3.57 -10.02 22.47
N ARG A 252 3.00 -10.81 21.54
CA ARG A 252 1.78 -10.41 20.81
C ARG A 252 0.58 -10.23 21.76
N ARG A 253 0.42 -11.13 22.74
CA ARG A 253 -0.61 -10.99 23.79
C ARG A 253 -0.39 -9.73 24.63
N ALA A 254 0.83 -9.51 25.11
CA ALA A 254 1.16 -8.32 25.90
C ALA A 254 0.92 -7.02 25.11
N SER A 255 1.24 -7.00 23.82
CA SER A 255 0.93 -5.90 22.92
C SER A 255 -0.59 -5.66 22.80
N GLY A 256 -1.38 -6.72 22.63
CA GLY A 256 -2.84 -6.63 22.62
C GLY A 256 -3.42 -6.05 23.92
N GLU A 257 -2.96 -6.56 25.07
CA GLU A 257 -3.34 -6.05 26.40
C GLU A 257 -3.03 -4.56 26.56
N ILE A 258 -1.85 -4.13 26.09
CA ILE A 258 -1.45 -2.73 26.13
C ILE A 258 -2.34 -1.87 25.23
N VAL A 259 -2.62 -2.30 24.00
CA VAL A 259 -3.48 -1.53 23.09
C VAL A 259 -4.88 -1.36 23.68
N THR A 260 -5.47 -2.41 24.25
CA THR A 260 -6.77 -2.32 24.93
C THR A 260 -6.72 -1.30 26.07
N ALA A 261 -5.70 -1.37 26.92
CA ALA A 261 -5.57 -0.42 28.03
C ALA A 261 -5.35 1.04 27.58
N LEU A 262 -4.69 1.26 26.44
CA LEU A 262 -4.55 2.61 25.87
C LEU A 262 -5.90 3.14 25.33
N VAL A 263 -6.72 2.27 24.75
CA VAL A 263 -8.09 2.63 24.31
C VAL A 263 -8.95 3.00 25.52
N ASP A 264 -8.91 2.22 26.59
CA ASP A 264 -9.63 2.52 27.83
C ASP A 264 -9.15 3.83 28.47
N ALA A 265 -7.84 4.09 28.44
CA ALA A 265 -7.27 5.34 28.93
C ALA A 265 -7.76 6.57 28.14
N GLU A 266 -7.86 6.45 26.80
CA GLU A 266 -8.41 7.52 25.96
C GLU A 266 -9.87 7.79 26.29
N ALA A 267 -10.69 6.74 26.41
CA ALA A 267 -12.10 6.85 26.74
C ALA A 267 -12.32 7.53 28.10
N ARG A 268 -11.50 7.22 29.11
CA ARG A 268 -11.56 7.85 30.44
C ARG A 268 -11.26 9.35 30.38
N ILE A 269 -10.23 9.75 29.64
CA ILE A 269 -9.87 11.17 29.48
C ILE A 269 -10.94 11.92 28.69
N ALA A 270 -11.46 11.31 27.61
CA ALA A 270 -12.53 11.90 26.81
C ALA A 270 -13.81 12.12 27.63
N SER A 271 -14.13 11.20 28.53
CA SER A 271 -15.33 11.26 29.40
C SER A 271 -15.19 12.31 30.50
N ASN A 272 -14.00 12.48 31.07
CA ASN A 272 -13.75 13.45 32.15
C ASN A 272 -13.71 14.90 31.66
N CYS A 273 -13.49 15.16 30.36
CA CYS A 273 -13.63 16.50 29.77
C CYS A 273 -15.07 16.88 29.38
N ALA A 274 -16.03 15.95 29.47
CA ALA A 274 -17.44 16.21 29.17
C ALA A 274 -18.27 16.60 30.41
N LYS A 275 -17.63 16.70 31.57
CA LYS A 275 -18.16 17.25 32.82
C LYS A 275 -17.51 18.60 33.08
#